data_AF-A0A2L0BQQ8-F1
#
_entry.id   AF-A0A2L0BQQ8-F1
#
_cell.length_a   1.000
_cell.length_b   1.000
_cell.length_c   1.000
_cell.angle_alpha   90.00
_cell.angle_beta   90.00
_cell.angle_gamma   90.00
#
_symmetry.space_group_name_H-M   'P 1'
#
loop_
_entity.id
_entity.type
_entity.pdbx_description
1 polymer ?
#
loop_
_entity_poly.entity_id
_entity_poly.type
_entity_poly.pdbx_seq_one_letter_code
_entity_poly.pdbx_strand_id
1 'polypeptide(L)'
;ETLSNRYPYSCYKQVFVDEAAYDYKSYATMSILDTNLLHSAVIIDQCYTTRRIMAQAIAEQFFGCYISMQNWSDMWLPKAISQYLCGLYSKKCFGNNEYREWIQSNLRDIVKYEEQYGGIILDPNQPPAPLPTAANTPSSHTKQTETHFYFSIKNLHTLSPLYIEAMYKKAHLVMRMLEHRIGLELLLQVFNKQLSLAMNAAGQKIGSGLWGHMLIGTITFTKAI
;
A
#
# COMPACT_ATOMS: atom_id res chain seq x y z
N GLU A 1 -4.29 0.08 19.20
CA GLU A 1 -4.24 -1.37 19.50
C GLU A 1 -3.59 -2.16 18.38
N THR A 2 -4.01 -2.02 17.11
CA THR A 2 -3.38 -2.74 15.97
C THR A 2 -1.91 -2.39 15.79
N LEU A 3 -1.59 -1.10 15.85
CA LEU A 3 -0.23 -0.61 16.03
C LEU A 3 -0.02 -0.29 17.51
N SER A 4 1.13 -0.71 18.04
CA SER A 4 1.53 -0.49 19.44
C SER A 4 2.23 0.86 19.64
N ASN A 5 2.30 1.67 18.58
CA ASN A 5 2.92 3.00 18.58
C ASN A 5 1.86 4.11 18.65
N ARG A 6 2.24 5.24 19.25
CA ARG A 6 1.44 6.47 19.20
C ARG A 6 1.47 7.06 17.80
N TYR A 7 0.50 7.93 17.52
CA TYR A 7 0.53 8.72 16.29
C TYR A 7 1.85 9.53 16.22
N PRO A 8 2.58 9.47 15.09
CA PRO A 8 3.95 9.99 15.01
C PRO A 8 4.04 11.52 15.04
N TYR A 9 2.92 12.22 14.83
CA TYR A 9 2.90 13.68 14.83
C TYR A 9 2.14 14.25 16.03
N SER A 10 2.27 15.55 16.26
CA SER A 10 1.65 16.26 17.39
C SER A 10 0.14 16.40 17.28
N CYS A 11 -0.39 16.52 16.06
CA CYS A 11 -1.81 16.71 15.81
C CYS A 11 -2.23 16.12 14.46
N TYR A 12 -3.52 15.85 14.33
CA TYR A 12 -4.16 15.42 13.09
C TYR A 12 -5.17 16.49 12.66
N LYS A 13 -5.05 16.94 11.41
CA LYS A 13 -5.93 17.91 10.75
C LYS A 13 -6.67 17.22 9.61
N GLN A 14 -7.95 17.49 9.48
CA GLN A 14 -8.79 16.94 8.43
C GLN A 14 -9.50 18.08 7.72
N VAL A 15 -9.33 18.18 6.41
CA VAL A 15 -9.86 19.28 5.59
C VAL A 15 -10.70 18.68 4.49
N PHE A 16 -11.95 19.16 4.37
CA PHE A 16 -12.83 18.83 3.27
C PHE A 16 -12.80 19.95 2.24
N VAL A 17 -12.52 19.60 0.99
CA VAL A 17 -12.38 20.54 -0.12
C VAL A 17 -13.34 20.12 -1.22
N ASP A 18 -14.10 21.09 -1.72
CA ASP A 18 -14.98 20.89 -2.87
C ASP A 18 -14.17 20.83 -4.17
N GLU A 19 -14.64 20.04 -5.14
CA GLU A 19 -13.94 19.76 -6.41
C GLU A 19 -12.52 19.16 -6.25
N ALA A 20 -12.32 18.30 -5.25
CA ALA A 20 -11.07 17.57 -5.11
C ALA A 20 -10.86 16.59 -6.29
N ALA A 21 -9.64 16.54 -6.85
CA ALA A 21 -9.32 15.62 -7.94
C ALA A 21 -9.32 14.13 -7.53
N TYR A 22 -9.28 13.85 -6.23
CA TYR A 22 -9.27 12.51 -5.64
C TYR A 22 -10.12 12.51 -4.37
N ASP A 23 -10.76 11.38 -4.05
CA ASP A 23 -11.56 11.23 -2.82
C ASP A 23 -10.78 11.59 -1.55
N TYR A 24 -9.48 11.26 -1.53
CA TYR A 24 -8.59 11.59 -0.43
C TYR A 24 -7.13 11.73 -0.88
N LYS A 25 -6.39 12.56 -0.15
CA LYS A 25 -4.94 12.63 -0.21
C LYS A 25 -4.34 12.84 1.18
N SER A 26 -3.41 11.96 1.53
CA SER A 26 -2.75 11.94 2.82
C SER A 26 -1.45 12.75 2.79
N TYR A 27 -1.27 13.62 3.78
CA TYR A 27 -0.06 14.42 3.99
C TYR A 27 0.41 14.30 5.44
N ALA A 28 1.62 14.76 5.74
CA ALA A 28 2.11 14.82 7.11
C ALA A 28 1.18 15.69 7.98
N THR A 29 0.65 15.14 9.07
CA THR A 29 -0.31 15.78 10.00
C THR A 29 -1.69 16.12 9.43
N MET A 30 -1.94 15.94 8.12
CA MET A 30 -3.13 16.45 7.46
C MET A 30 -3.69 15.47 6.43
N SER A 31 -5.00 15.32 6.35
CA SER A 31 -5.69 14.64 5.26
C SER A 31 -6.62 15.62 4.55
N ILE A 32 -6.51 15.68 3.23
CA ILE A 32 -7.43 16.41 2.37
C ILE A 32 -8.42 15.40 1.80
N LEU A 33 -9.71 15.68 1.94
CA LEU A 33 -10.80 14.80 1.56
C LEU A 33 -11.80 15.58 0.69
N ASP A 34 -12.51 14.86 -0.17
CA ASP A 34 -13.60 15.43 -0.94
C ASP A 34 -14.83 15.71 -0.04
N THR A 35 -15.48 16.86 -0.23
CA THR A 35 -16.75 17.21 0.43
C THR A 35 -17.87 16.21 0.16
N ASN A 36 -17.83 15.46 -0.95
CA ASN A 36 -18.79 14.39 -1.26
C ASN A 36 -18.80 13.24 -0.24
N LEU A 37 -17.78 13.15 0.62
CA LEU A 37 -17.72 12.18 1.70
C LEU A 37 -18.54 12.60 2.93
N LEU A 38 -18.92 13.87 3.04
CA LEU A 38 -19.77 14.37 4.12
C LEU A 38 -21.19 13.85 3.94
N HIS A 39 -21.73 13.25 5.00
CA HIS A 39 -23.07 12.69 4.99
C HIS A 39 -23.76 12.91 6.34
N SER A 40 -25.08 13.05 6.29
CA SER A 40 -25.92 13.05 7.50
C SER A 40 -26.05 11.64 8.07
N ALA A 41 -26.35 11.53 9.36
CA ALA A 41 -26.55 10.25 10.06
C ALA A 41 -27.69 9.39 9.46
N VAL A 42 -28.57 9.99 8.64
CA VAL A 42 -29.66 9.28 7.95
C VAL A 42 -29.14 8.43 6.77
N ILE A 43 -28.00 8.78 6.18
CA ILE A 43 -27.44 8.10 5.02
C ILE A 43 -26.49 7.00 5.50
N ILE A 44 -27.03 5.81 5.70
CA ILE A 44 -26.29 4.68 6.28
C ILE A 44 -25.25 4.08 5.33
N ASP A 45 -25.50 4.05 4.02
CA ASP A 45 -24.62 3.39 3.05
C ASP A 45 -23.26 4.11 2.91
N GLN A 46 -23.29 5.44 2.93
CA GLN A 46 -22.10 6.28 2.80
C GLN A 46 -21.15 6.18 4.00
N CYS A 47 -21.65 5.68 5.14
CA CYS A 47 -20.86 5.49 6.37
C CYS A 47 -19.68 4.54 6.14
N TYR A 48 -19.89 3.44 5.42
CA TYR A 48 -18.86 2.43 5.15
C TYR A 48 -17.74 3.01 4.26
N THR A 49 -18.12 3.65 3.17
CA THR A 49 -17.18 4.28 2.21
C THR A 49 -16.36 5.37 2.88
N THR A 50 -17.03 6.30 3.56
CA THR A 50 -16.38 7.45 4.20
C THR A 50 -15.41 7.03 5.29
N ARG A 51 -15.82 6.12 6.17
CA ARG A 51 -14.96 5.63 7.27
C ARG A 51 -13.79 4.80 6.76
N ARG A 52 -13.97 4.02 5.70
CA ARG A 52 -12.88 3.28 5.05
C ARG A 52 -11.86 4.24 4.43
N ILE A 53 -12.32 5.28 3.72
CA ILE A 53 -11.44 6.31 3.15
C ILE A 53 -10.68 7.07 4.23
N MET A 54 -11.35 7.48 5.32
CA MET A 54 -10.68 8.13 6.45
C MET A 54 -9.64 7.22 7.12
N ALA A 55 -9.96 5.93 7.32
CA ALA A 55 -9.01 4.97 7.87
C ALA A 55 -7.79 4.77 6.96
N GLN A 56 -8.01 4.70 5.65
CA GLN A 56 -6.95 4.63 4.66
C GLN A 56 -6.06 5.88 4.70
N ALA A 57 -6.65 7.08 4.81
CA ALA A 57 -5.91 8.33 4.88
C ALA A 57 -4.99 8.38 6.12
N ILE A 58 -5.49 7.93 7.27
CA ILE A 58 -4.67 7.84 8.49
C ILE A 58 -3.57 6.78 8.35
N ALA A 59 -3.89 5.61 7.79
CA ALA A 59 -2.90 4.54 7.62
C ALA A 59 -1.73 4.96 6.72
N GLU A 60 -1.99 5.76 5.68
CA GLU A 60 -0.97 6.32 4.81
C GLU A 60 -0.07 7.37 5.47
N GLN A 61 -0.59 8.08 6.49
CA GLN A 61 0.25 9.00 7.26
C GLN A 61 1.35 8.26 8.02
N PHE A 62 1.08 7.05 8.52
CA PHE A 62 2.10 6.17 9.11
C PHE A 62 3.03 5.59 8.03
N PHE A 63 2.45 4.96 7.01
CA PHE A 63 3.19 4.32 5.92
C PHE A 63 2.89 5.03 4.61
N GLY A 64 3.77 5.94 4.19
CA GLY A 64 3.59 6.81 3.03
C GLY A 64 4.08 8.23 3.30
N CYS A 65 3.78 8.79 4.48
CA CYS A 65 4.33 10.08 4.92
C CYS A 65 5.46 9.92 5.95
N TYR A 66 5.20 9.20 7.04
CA TYR A 66 6.20 9.06 8.11
C TYR A 66 7.33 8.11 7.72
N ILE A 67 6.96 6.90 7.27
CA ILE A 67 7.88 5.98 6.58
C ILE A 67 7.67 6.14 5.09
N SER A 68 8.72 6.52 4.36
CA SER A 68 8.68 6.77 2.91
C SER A 68 9.34 5.65 2.13
N MET A 69 9.00 5.48 0.86
CA MET A 69 9.67 4.50 -0.01
C MET A 69 11.13 4.89 -0.27
N GLN A 70 12.03 3.92 -0.34
CA GLN A 70 13.44 4.15 -0.67
C GLN A 70 13.64 4.39 -2.18
N ASN A 71 13.00 3.57 -3.01
CA ASN A 71 13.06 3.66 -4.47
C ASN A 71 11.64 3.65 -5.07
N TRP A 72 11.50 4.13 -6.30
CA TRP A 72 10.22 4.10 -7.01
C TRP A 72 9.68 2.68 -7.25
N SER A 73 10.58 1.70 -7.37
CA SER A 73 10.23 0.29 -7.44
C SER A 73 9.52 -0.22 -6.19
N ASP A 74 9.73 0.43 -5.04
CA ASP A 74 9.12 0.07 -3.76
C ASP A 74 7.80 0.80 -3.51
N MET A 75 7.26 1.53 -4.49
CA MET A 75 6.02 2.30 -4.33
C MET A 75 4.84 1.45 -3.85
N TRP A 76 4.79 0.18 -4.28
CA TRP A 76 3.73 -0.74 -3.88
C TRP A 76 3.71 -1.00 -2.37
N LEU A 77 4.87 -0.97 -1.70
CA LEU A 77 5.04 -1.48 -0.34
C LEU A 77 4.38 -0.59 0.73
N PRO A 78 4.67 0.73 0.84
CA PRO A 78 3.98 1.60 1.80
C PRO A 78 2.46 1.58 1.58
N LYS A 79 2.04 1.60 0.31
CA LYS A 79 0.61 1.56 -0.05
C LYS A 79 -0.03 0.24 0.36
N ALA A 80 0.62 -0.90 0.12
CA ALA A 80 0.13 -2.21 0.55
C ALA A 80 -0.05 -2.29 2.07
N ILE A 81 0.93 -1.82 2.84
CA ILE A 81 0.86 -1.80 4.31
C ILE A 81 -0.29 -0.91 4.77
N SER A 82 -0.44 0.29 4.20
CA SER A 82 -1.54 1.19 4.56
C SER A 82 -2.93 0.56 4.28
N GLN A 83 -3.11 -0.05 3.09
CA GLN A 83 -4.36 -0.73 2.72
C GLN A 83 -4.61 -1.96 3.56
N TYR A 84 -3.56 -2.68 3.94
CA TYR A 84 -3.65 -3.81 4.84
C TYR A 84 -4.13 -3.40 6.24
N LEU A 85 -3.56 -2.33 6.81
CA LEU A 85 -4.01 -1.76 8.09
C LEU A 85 -5.46 -1.26 8.01
N CYS A 86 -5.82 -0.61 6.90
CA CYS A 86 -7.22 -0.24 6.64
C CYS A 86 -8.13 -1.48 6.59
N GLY A 87 -7.67 -2.59 6.01
CA GLY A 87 -8.40 -3.85 5.98
C GLY A 87 -8.61 -4.46 7.36
N LEU A 88 -7.60 -4.42 8.23
CA LEU A 88 -7.74 -4.84 9.63
C LEU A 88 -8.76 -3.98 10.38
N TYR A 89 -8.76 -2.66 10.15
CA TYR A 89 -9.77 -1.75 10.69
C TYR A 89 -11.17 -2.11 10.17
N SER A 90 -11.34 -2.26 8.86
CA SER A 90 -12.62 -2.62 8.24
C SER A 90 -13.16 -3.94 8.78
N LYS A 91 -12.31 -4.96 8.94
CA LYS A 91 -12.68 -6.25 9.52
C LYS A 91 -13.16 -6.12 10.97
N LYS A 92 -12.55 -5.23 11.76
CA LYS A 92 -12.93 -4.99 13.17
C LYS A 92 -14.21 -4.15 13.29
N CYS A 93 -14.40 -3.15 12.44
CA CYS A 93 -15.49 -2.18 12.56
C CYS A 93 -16.74 -2.54 11.75
N PHE A 94 -16.59 -3.09 10.54
CA PHE A 94 -17.71 -3.42 9.64
C PHE A 94 -18.01 -4.92 9.59
N GLY A 95 -17.14 -5.75 10.17
CA GLY A 95 -17.29 -7.19 10.23
C GLY A 95 -16.55 -7.93 9.12
N ASN A 96 -16.46 -9.24 9.30
CA ASN A 96 -15.64 -10.10 8.45
C ASN A 96 -16.23 -10.32 7.06
N ASN A 97 -17.57 -10.30 6.92
CA ASN A 97 -18.23 -10.55 5.64
C ASN A 97 -17.98 -9.42 4.65
N GLU A 98 -18.14 -8.17 5.10
CA GLU A 98 -17.83 -6.98 4.30
C GLU A 98 -16.36 -6.96 3.86
N TYR A 99 -15.44 -7.27 4.79
CA TYR A 99 -14.03 -7.39 4.45
C TYR A 99 -13.77 -8.47 3.39
N ARG A 100 -14.43 -9.64 3.47
CA ARG A 100 -14.28 -10.72 2.49
C ARG A 100 -14.83 -10.34 1.12
N GLU A 101 -15.96 -9.65 1.08
CA GLU A 101 -16.54 -9.09 -0.14
C GLU A 101 -15.53 -8.16 -0.80
N TRP A 102 -14.97 -7.21 -0.03
CA TRP A 102 -14.01 -6.24 -0.54
C TRP A 102 -12.75 -6.92 -1.13
N ILE A 103 -12.21 -7.93 -0.44
CA ILE A 103 -11.08 -8.72 -0.95
C ILE A 103 -11.44 -9.46 -2.24
N GLN A 104 -12.64 -10.04 -2.31
CA GLN A 104 -13.10 -10.75 -3.50
C GLN A 104 -13.31 -9.79 -4.67
N SER A 105 -13.87 -8.61 -4.44
CA SER A 105 -14.03 -7.57 -5.45
C SER A 105 -12.68 -7.12 -6.00
N ASN A 106 -11.72 -6.81 -5.12
CA ASN A 106 -10.36 -6.44 -5.53
C ASN A 106 -9.70 -7.52 -6.40
N LEU A 107 -9.87 -8.81 -6.05
CA LEU A 107 -9.36 -9.92 -6.85
C LEU A 107 -10.00 -9.98 -8.24
N ARG A 108 -11.34 -9.83 -8.33
CA ARG A 108 -12.05 -9.83 -9.62
C ARG A 108 -11.57 -8.69 -10.51
N ASP A 109 -11.36 -7.51 -9.94
CA ASP A 109 -10.88 -6.35 -10.69
C ASP A 109 -9.47 -6.56 -11.26
N ILE A 110 -8.57 -7.16 -10.47
CA ILE A 110 -7.22 -7.50 -10.93
C ILE A 110 -7.28 -8.54 -12.06
N VAL A 111 -8.09 -9.59 -11.91
CA VAL A 111 -8.23 -10.63 -12.95
C VAL A 111 -8.71 -10.01 -14.25
N LYS A 112 -9.77 -9.18 -14.21
CA LYS A 112 -10.26 -8.46 -15.39
C LYS A 112 -9.18 -7.59 -16.04
N TYR A 113 -8.39 -6.90 -15.22
CA TYR A 113 -7.31 -6.06 -15.73
C TYR A 113 -6.19 -6.89 -16.38
N GLU A 114 -5.75 -7.97 -15.72
CA GLU A 114 -4.68 -8.84 -16.22
C GLU A 114 -5.09 -9.62 -17.48
N GLU A 115 -6.37 -9.98 -17.62
CA GLU A 115 -6.93 -10.57 -18.84
C GLU A 115 -6.91 -9.60 -20.03
N GLN A 116 -7.14 -8.31 -19.80
CA GLN A 116 -7.22 -7.29 -20.86
C GLN A 116 -5.87 -6.70 -21.25
N TYR A 117 -5.01 -6.40 -20.27
CA TYR A 117 -3.79 -5.61 -20.46
C TYR A 117 -2.50 -6.37 -20.14
N GLY A 118 -2.59 -7.57 -19.57
CA GLY A 118 -1.46 -8.40 -19.16
C GLY A 118 -1.05 -8.21 -17.69
N GLY A 119 -0.05 -9.00 -17.28
CA GLY A 119 0.36 -9.11 -15.88
C GLY A 119 0.98 -7.83 -15.29
N ILE A 120 0.72 -7.59 -14.01
CA ILE A 120 1.28 -6.46 -13.25
C ILE A 120 2.54 -6.89 -12.52
N ILE A 121 3.61 -6.09 -12.60
CA ILE A 121 4.89 -6.31 -11.93
C ILE A 121 4.99 -5.33 -10.76
N LEU A 122 5.23 -5.82 -9.54
CA LEU A 122 5.28 -4.99 -8.33
C LEU A 122 6.66 -4.36 -8.11
N ASP A 123 7.74 -5.08 -8.37
CA ASP A 123 9.11 -4.56 -8.32
C ASP A 123 9.74 -4.63 -9.73
N PRO A 124 9.85 -3.48 -10.43
CA PRO A 124 10.46 -3.42 -11.76
C PRO A 124 11.97 -3.73 -11.79
N ASN A 125 12.66 -3.67 -10.63
CA ASN A 125 14.11 -3.86 -10.55
C ASN A 125 14.50 -5.33 -10.37
N GLN A 126 13.59 -6.19 -9.93
CA GLN A 126 13.83 -7.62 -9.84
C GLN A 126 13.29 -8.32 -11.10
N PRO A 127 14.12 -9.06 -11.85
CA PRO A 127 13.60 -9.86 -12.96
C PRO A 127 12.57 -10.86 -12.41
N PRO A 128 11.46 -11.12 -13.13
CA PRO A 128 10.46 -12.08 -12.69
C PRO A 128 11.12 -13.42 -12.40
N ALA A 129 10.76 -14.04 -11.28
CA ALA A 129 11.32 -15.33 -10.88
C ALA A 129 11.15 -16.33 -12.03
N PRO A 130 12.20 -17.10 -12.40
CA PRO A 130 12.08 -18.09 -13.44
C PRO A 130 10.98 -19.09 -13.04
N LEU A 131 10.06 -19.34 -13.96
CA LEU A 131 9.05 -20.40 -13.79
C LEU A 131 9.78 -21.71 -13.47
N PRO A 132 9.24 -22.56 -12.58
CA PRO A 132 9.81 -23.87 -12.31
C PRO A 132 9.60 -24.78 -13.53
N THR A 133 10.46 -24.64 -14.54
CA THR A 133 10.56 -25.58 -15.65
C THR A 133 11.56 -26.65 -15.27
N ALA A 134 11.07 -27.89 -15.16
CA ALA A 134 11.94 -29.05 -15.19
C ALA A 134 12.70 -29.08 -16.53
N ALA A 135 13.99 -29.40 -16.45
CA ALA A 135 14.93 -29.66 -17.55
C ALA A 135 15.72 -28.47 -18.15
N ASN A 136 17.04 -28.66 -18.12
CA ASN A 136 18.10 -27.90 -18.76
C ASN A 136 17.79 -27.55 -20.22
N THR A 137 17.30 -26.35 -20.46
CA THR A 137 17.53 -25.64 -21.71
C THR A 137 18.07 -24.25 -21.35
N PRO A 138 19.13 -23.77 -22.00
CA PRO A 138 19.63 -22.43 -21.74
C PRO A 138 18.52 -21.47 -22.15
N SER A 139 17.87 -20.84 -21.17
CA SER A 139 16.87 -19.82 -21.43
C SER A 139 17.58 -18.65 -22.09
N SER A 140 17.42 -18.54 -23.40
CA SER A 140 17.52 -17.28 -24.09
C SER A 140 16.75 -16.25 -23.28
N HIS A 141 17.40 -15.13 -22.94
CA HIS A 141 16.77 -14.01 -22.26
C HIS A 141 15.48 -13.63 -22.98
N THR A 142 14.36 -14.13 -22.48
CA THR A 142 13.03 -13.72 -22.90
C THR A 142 12.82 -12.33 -22.32
N LYS A 143 13.26 -11.32 -23.08
CA LYS A 143 12.59 -10.02 -23.19
C LYS A 143 11.12 -10.29 -23.55
N GLN A 144 10.31 -10.69 -22.59
CA GLN A 144 8.90 -10.99 -22.82
C GLN A 144 8.08 -10.43 -21.67
N THR A 145 7.81 -9.11 -21.71
CA THR A 145 6.52 -8.49 -21.32
C THR A 145 6.48 -6.95 -21.48
N GLU A 146 7.48 -6.28 -22.05
CA GLU A 146 7.39 -4.82 -22.29
C GLU A 146 6.52 -4.43 -23.50
N THR A 147 5.93 -5.38 -24.25
CA THR A 147 5.23 -5.08 -25.52
C THR A 147 3.75 -4.70 -25.39
N HIS A 148 3.13 -4.78 -24.22
CA HIS A 148 1.68 -4.52 -24.08
C HIS A 148 1.33 -3.19 -23.40
N PHE A 149 2.32 -2.46 -22.87
CA PHE A 149 2.07 -1.16 -22.24
C PHE A 149 2.61 -0.03 -23.11
N TYR A 150 1.72 0.88 -23.51
CA TYR A 150 2.07 2.08 -24.26
C TYR A 150 3.04 2.99 -23.49
N PHE A 151 3.01 2.93 -22.16
CA PHE A 151 3.87 3.73 -21.29
C PHE A 151 4.88 2.87 -20.53
N SER A 152 6.07 3.42 -20.31
CA SER A 152 7.12 2.75 -19.54
C SER A 152 6.73 2.63 -18.06
N ILE A 153 6.98 1.45 -17.50
CA ILE A 153 6.74 1.12 -16.08
C ILE A 153 7.89 1.64 -15.19
N LYS A 154 8.99 2.09 -15.80
CA LYS A 154 10.21 2.52 -15.09
C LYS A 154 10.07 3.89 -14.42
N ASN A 155 9.23 4.76 -14.97
CA ASN A 155 9.02 6.12 -14.45
C ASN A 155 7.62 6.26 -13.87
N LEU A 156 7.52 6.83 -12.67
CA LEU A 156 6.23 7.05 -12.00
C LEU A 156 5.30 7.94 -12.83
N HIS A 157 5.83 9.00 -13.44
CA HIS A 157 5.05 9.98 -14.17
C HIS A 157 4.49 9.48 -15.51
N THR A 158 4.97 8.33 -16.00
CA THR A 158 4.44 7.70 -17.22
C THR A 158 3.45 6.59 -16.92
N LEU A 159 3.29 6.17 -15.66
CA LEU A 159 2.36 5.09 -15.32
C LEU A 159 0.91 5.52 -15.53
N SER A 160 0.14 4.64 -16.19
CA SER A 160 -1.30 4.81 -16.32
C SER A 160 -1.98 4.75 -14.94
N PRO A 161 -2.94 5.64 -14.63
CA PRO A 161 -3.70 5.58 -13.38
C PRO A 161 -4.39 4.22 -13.16
N LEU A 162 -4.89 3.59 -14.22
CA LEU A 162 -5.50 2.25 -14.15
C LEU A 162 -4.48 1.18 -13.74
N TYR A 163 -3.25 1.28 -14.24
CA TYR A 163 -2.16 0.39 -13.84
C TYR A 163 -1.82 0.57 -12.36
N ILE A 164 -1.73 1.82 -11.89
CA ILE A 164 -1.43 2.15 -10.49
C ILE A 164 -2.51 1.58 -9.56
N GLU A 165 -3.78 1.75 -9.90
CA GLU A 165 -4.90 1.23 -9.10
C GLU A 165 -4.84 -0.30 -9.02
N ALA A 166 -4.67 -0.98 -10.15
CA ALA A 166 -4.57 -2.43 -10.19
C ALA A 166 -3.33 -2.95 -9.44
N MET A 167 -2.20 -2.23 -9.54
CA MET A 167 -0.98 -2.51 -8.79
C MET A 167 -1.20 -2.42 -7.28
N TYR A 168 -1.90 -1.39 -6.80
CA TYR A 168 -2.23 -1.27 -5.38
C TYR A 168 -3.17 -2.39 -4.90
N LYS A 169 -4.20 -2.73 -5.67
CA LYS A 169 -5.08 -3.87 -5.35
C LYS A 169 -4.28 -5.17 -5.26
N LYS A 170 -3.37 -5.42 -6.22
CA LYS A 170 -2.49 -6.60 -6.22
C LYS A 170 -1.56 -6.62 -5.02
N ALA A 171 -0.96 -5.48 -4.70
CA ALA A 171 -0.09 -5.30 -3.55
C ALA A 171 -0.80 -5.60 -2.22
N HIS A 172 -2.06 -5.17 -2.08
CA HIS A 172 -2.89 -5.51 -0.93
C HIS A 172 -3.11 -7.03 -0.78
N LEU A 173 -3.40 -7.74 -1.88
CA LEU A 173 -3.55 -9.20 -1.87
C LEU A 173 -2.26 -9.92 -1.51
N VAL A 174 -1.11 -9.44 -1.99
CA VAL A 174 0.21 -9.98 -1.65
C VAL A 174 0.49 -9.83 -0.16
N MET A 175 0.17 -8.67 0.44
CA MET A 175 0.32 -8.48 1.88
C MET A 175 -0.57 -9.44 2.68
N ARG A 176 -1.79 -9.72 2.19
CA ARG A 176 -2.67 -10.74 2.78
C ARG A 176 -2.11 -12.16 2.62
N MET A 177 -1.46 -12.49 1.51
CA MET A 177 -0.79 -13.78 1.34
C MET A 177 0.39 -13.93 2.31
N LEU A 178 1.15 -12.85 2.55
CA LEU A 178 2.20 -12.83 3.56
C LEU A 178 1.65 -13.08 4.97
N GLU A 179 0.52 -12.44 5.34
CA GLU A 179 -0.16 -12.73 6.61
C GLU A 179 -0.50 -14.22 6.76
N HIS A 180 -1.04 -14.87 5.71
CA HIS A 180 -1.39 -16.29 5.78
C HIS A 180 -0.18 -17.23 5.90
N ARG A 181 1.01 -16.79 5.46
CA ARG A 181 2.24 -17.60 5.52
C ARG A 181 3.00 -17.41 6.82
N ILE A 182 3.12 -16.18 7.30
CA ILE A 182 3.95 -15.81 8.44
C ILE A 182 3.12 -15.75 9.73
N GLY A 183 1.84 -15.37 9.63
CA GLY A 183 0.96 -15.09 10.75
C GLY A 183 0.84 -13.60 11.06
N LEU A 184 -0.33 -13.21 11.59
CA LEU A 184 -0.67 -11.82 11.89
C LEU A 184 0.26 -11.19 12.94
N GLU A 185 0.57 -11.91 14.02
CA GLU A 185 1.35 -11.36 15.14
C GLU A 185 2.77 -10.99 14.73
N LEU A 186 3.46 -11.88 14.02
CA LEU A 186 4.81 -11.65 13.51
C LEU A 186 4.82 -10.50 12.51
N LEU A 187 3.84 -10.43 11.60
CA LEU A 187 3.73 -9.34 10.64
C LEU A 187 3.54 -7.98 11.33
N LEU A 188 2.68 -7.91 12.36
CA LEU A 188 2.50 -6.71 13.17
C LEU A 188 3.76 -6.35 13.97
N GLN A 189 4.53 -7.33 14.46
CA GLN A 189 5.81 -7.08 15.11
C GLN A 189 6.81 -6.42 14.15
N VAL A 190 6.87 -6.88 12.89
CA VAL A 190 7.71 -6.25 11.85
C VAL A 190 7.29 -4.80 11.61
N PHE A 191 5.99 -4.52 11.45
CA PHE A 191 5.52 -3.13 11.26
C PHE A 191 5.83 -2.23 12.46
N ASN A 192 5.61 -2.72 13.68
CA ASN A 192 5.91 -1.98 14.89
C ASN A 192 7.41 -1.72 15.06
N LYS A 193 8.27 -2.68 14.69
CA LYS A 193 9.73 -2.53 14.68
C LYS A 193 10.16 -1.44 13.70
N GLN A 194 9.64 -1.45 12.48
CA GLN A 194 9.97 -0.41 11.47
C GLN A 194 9.54 0.98 11.95
N LEU A 195 8.33 1.10 12.50
CA LEU A 195 7.85 2.37 13.07
C LEU A 195 8.71 2.85 14.24
N SER A 196 9.11 1.96 15.14
CA SER A 196 9.97 2.31 16.28
C SER A 196 11.35 2.80 15.82
N LEU A 197 11.94 2.15 14.82
CA LEU A 197 13.21 2.57 14.22
C LEU A 197 13.09 3.95 13.55
N ALA A 198 12.00 4.18 12.81
CA ALA A 198 11.71 5.49 12.21
C ALA A 198 11.45 6.57 13.26
N MET A 199 10.77 6.25 14.37
CA MET A 199 10.55 7.15 15.51
C MET A 199 11.85 7.55 16.21
N ASN A 200 12.76 6.60 16.42
CA ASN A 200 14.08 6.92 16.96
C ASN A 200 14.86 7.82 16.00
N ALA A 201 14.90 7.45 14.71
CA ALA A 201 15.63 8.21 13.69
C ALA A 201 15.16 9.67 13.57
N ALA A 202 13.83 9.91 13.58
CA ALA A 202 13.27 11.25 13.47
C ALA A 202 13.61 12.17 14.66
N GLY A 203 13.85 11.60 15.85
CA GLY A 203 14.27 12.36 17.03
C GLY A 203 15.74 12.77 17.02
N GLN A 204 16.56 12.19 16.15
CA GLN A 204 18.00 12.43 16.08
C GLN A 204 18.36 13.56 15.12
N LYS A 205 19.48 14.23 15.38
CA LYS A 205 20.00 15.29 14.49
C LYS A 205 20.37 14.72 13.11
N ILE A 206 20.22 15.56 12.07
CA ILE A 206 20.43 15.26 10.63
C ILE A 206 21.77 14.54 10.32
N GLY A 207 22.82 14.71 11.13
CA GLY A 207 24.14 14.13 10.91
C GLY A 207 24.39 12.72 11.48
N SER A 208 23.37 12.07 12.06
CA SER A 208 23.52 10.77 12.74
C SER A 208 23.57 9.55 11.81
N GLY A 209 23.26 9.71 10.51
CA GLY A 209 23.18 8.60 9.56
C GLY A 209 22.00 7.64 9.76
N LEU A 210 21.21 7.82 10.83
CA LEU A 210 20.08 6.95 11.19
C LEU A 210 18.81 7.23 10.38
N TRP A 211 18.77 8.33 9.62
CA TRP A 211 17.61 8.76 8.84
C TRP A 211 17.22 7.78 7.73
N GLY A 212 18.14 6.89 7.32
CA GLY A 212 17.82 5.78 6.43
C GLY A 212 16.75 4.84 6.99
N HIS A 213 16.56 4.77 8.32
CA HIS A 213 15.49 3.98 8.94
C HIS A 213 14.08 4.55 8.72
N MET A 214 13.95 5.79 8.23
CA MET A 214 12.66 6.33 7.79
C MET A 214 12.28 5.89 6.37
N LEU A 215 13.21 5.23 5.67
CA LEU A 215 12.98 4.69 4.33
C LEU A 215 12.67 3.20 4.42
N ILE A 216 11.66 2.76 3.67
CA ILE A 216 11.31 1.36 3.49
C ILE A 216 11.54 0.95 2.04
N GLY A 217 12.29 -0.13 1.86
CA GLY A 217 12.50 -0.76 0.56
C GLY A 217 12.18 -2.25 0.61
N THR A 218 11.88 -2.85 -0.53
CA THR A 218 11.45 -4.26 -0.64
C THR A 218 12.52 -5.20 -0.09
N ILE A 219 13.80 -4.91 -0.33
CA ILE A 219 14.94 -5.70 0.18
C ILE A 219 15.01 -5.64 1.71
N THR A 220 14.93 -4.43 2.27
CA THR A 220 15.00 -4.22 3.72
C THR A 220 13.81 -4.84 4.44
N PHE A 221 12.63 -4.77 3.83
CA PHE A 221 11.41 -5.39 4.35
C PHE A 221 11.46 -6.91 4.29
N THR A 222 11.90 -7.49 3.17
CA THR A 222 12.06 -8.94 3.01
C THR A 222 13.09 -9.50 3.98
N LYS A 223 14.15 -8.76 4.31
CA LYS A 223 15.13 -9.14 5.34
C LYS A 223 14.60 -9.05 6.78
N ALA A 224 13.53 -8.28 6.99
CA ALA A 224 12.94 -8.06 8.32
C ALA A 224 11.84 -9.07 8.66
N ILE A 225 11.26 -9.70 7.63
CA ILE A 225 10.36 -10.86 7.71
C ILE A 225 11.18 -12.13 7.94
#